data_AF-M8BYN7-F1
#
_entry.id   AF-M8BYN7-F1
#
_cell.length_a   1.000
_cell.length_b   1.000
_cell.length_c   1.000
_cell.angle_alpha   90.00
_cell.angle_beta   90.00
_cell.angle_gamma   90.00
#
_symmetry.space_group_name_H-M   'P 1'
#
loop_
_entity.id
_entity.type
_entity.pdbx_description
1 polymer ?
#
loop_
_entity_poly.entity_id
_entity_poly.type
_entity_poly.pdbx_seq_one_letter_code
_entity_poly.pdbx_strand_id
1 'polypeptide(L)'
;MHQPPRCARLPPRGIFVRRCCLRCRTFGLGIYHSRPNPSSLRATLHTPPCTGAAATIVPSFSVDAARRFTADYGLAVRALAIRVADAAEAFSASVDAGARPTELGHDFVMAKVELLGDAVLRFVSYPDGTDVTFIPGFESVASSGSLDFGLTRFDHIACGVPDLASVASYIAQYTGFHEFSNFTAEKVGMKESALNGLVLANNKDTVLLTLLETVHGTKHGTKRPASDDLLCTLRGIRARSSMGGFELLPAPPPSYYDDVRQIASDVLSEEQIKECQEMGVLVDRDDHGGVVLQVFTKAAVDRPTLLLEFIQRIEGMENQHQQVYPKGGYGGFAKDNVNHIFF
;
A
#
# COMPACT_ATOMS: atom_id res chain seq x y z
N MET A 1 29.58 0.12 -23.66
CA MET A 1 29.13 0.74 -22.38
C MET A 1 27.90 1.59 -22.70
N HIS A 2 26.70 1.09 -22.47
CA HIS A 2 25.47 1.87 -22.65
C HIS A 2 24.98 2.35 -21.28
N GLN A 3 25.02 3.67 -21.06
CA GLN A 3 24.30 4.31 -19.97
C GLN A 3 22.80 4.27 -20.27
N PRO A 4 21.93 4.02 -19.27
CA PRO A 4 20.48 4.16 -19.46
C PRO A 4 20.11 5.65 -19.68
N PRO A 5 19.05 5.93 -20.45
CA PRO A 5 18.66 7.29 -20.81
C PRO A 5 18.20 8.09 -19.58
N ARG A 6 18.60 9.36 -19.51
CA ARG A 6 18.15 10.32 -18.48
C ARG A 6 16.71 10.71 -18.77
N CYS A 7 15.80 10.46 -17.83
CA CYS A 7 14.42 10.98 -17.88
C CYS A 7 14.43 12.50 -17.69
N ALA A 8 13.65 13.22 -18.51
CA ALA A 8 13.41 14.64 -18.36
C ALA A 8 12.62 14.89 -17.06
N ARG A 9 13.12 15.79 -16.20
CA ARG A 9 12.50 16.12 -14.90
C ARG A 9 11.37 17.13 -15.12
N LEU A 10 10.18 16.82 -14.63
CA LEU A 10 9.21 17.85 -14.22
C LEU A 10 9.70 18.48 -12.88
N PRO A 11 9.48 19.78 -12.65
CA PRO A 11 10.05 20.48 -11.52
C PRO A 11 9.43 19.98 -10.19
N PRO A 12 10.23 19.59 -9.18
CA PRO A 12 9.70 19.11 -7.92
C PRO A 12 9.15 20.26 -7.08
N ARG A 13 7.90 20.17 -6.66
CA ARG A 13 7.32 21.00 -5.58
C ARG A 13 6.91 20.10 -4.42
N GLY A 14 7.87 19.87 -3.51
CA GLY A 14 7.69 19.56 -2.08
C GLY A 14 6.91 18.31 -1.63
N ILE A 15 7.61 17.36 -1.00
CA ILE A 15 7.56 17.01 0.45
C ILE A 15 8.79 16.13 0.72
N PHE A 16 9.54 16.41 1.80
CA PHE A 16 10.72 15.66 2.19
C PHE A 16 10.30 14.39 2.95
N VAL A 17 10.59 13.21 2.39
CA VAL A 17 10.60 11.94 3.14
C VAL A 17 12.05 11.48 3.23
N ARG A 18 12.67 11.66 4.40
CA ARG A 18 14.01 11.11 4.67
C ARG A 18 13.90 9.60 4.82
N ARG A 19 14.71 8.89 4.03
CA ARG A 19 14.65 7.44 3.79
C ARG A 19 15.59 6.68 4.72
N CYS A 20 15.16 5.51 5.16
CA CYS A 20 16.03 4.46 5.68
C CYS A 20 15.50 3.11 5.21
N CYS A 21 16.38 2.27 4.65
CA CYS A 21 16.00 1.00 4.04
C CYS A 21 16.98 -0.08 4.49
N LEU A 22 16.49 -1.06 5.27
CA LEU A 22 17.20 -2.32 5.47
C LEU A 22 16.95 -3.19 4.22
N ARG A 23 18.03 -3.68 3.60
CA ARG A 23 18.10 -4.29 2.27
C ARG A 23 16.93 -5.25 1.92
N CYS A 24 16.02 -4.76 1.07
CA CYS A 24 15.45 -5.56 -0.01
C CYS A 24 15.84 -4.85 -1.33
N ARG A 25 16.73 -5.45 -2.12
CA ARG A 25 17.40 -4.81 -3.28
C ARG A 25 16.47 -4.44 -4.45
N THR A 26 15.16 -4.65 -4.30
CA THR A 26 14.28 -4.76 -5.46
C THR A 26 13.27 -3.63 -5.61
N PHE A 27 12.85 -2.90 -4.56
CA PHE A 27 11.71 -1.97 -4.74
C PHE A 27 11.69 -0.63 -3.98
N GLY A 28 12.67 -0.26 -3.16
CA GLY A 28 12.56 0.98 -2.36
C GLY A 28 11.39 0.97 -1.35
N LEU A 29 10.57 -0.08 -1.33
CA LEU A 29 9.61 -0.43 -0.30
C LEU A 29 10.39 -1.02 0.87
N GLY A 30 10.43 -0.29 2.00
CA GLY A 30 10.97 -0.82 3.25
C GLY A 30 10.06 -1.91 3.77
N ILE A 31 10.34 -3.17 3.44
CA ILE A 31 9.81 -4.30 4.21
C ILE A 31 10.61 -4.34 5.49
N TYR A 32 10.10 -3.70 6.55
CA TYR A 32 10.70 -3.76 7.87
C TYR A 32 10.44 -5.14 8.47
N HIS A 33 11.42 -6.02 8.33
CA HIS A 33 11.45 -7.27 9.08
C HIS A 33 12.08 -6.99 10.46
N SER A 34 11.33 -7.23 11.54
CA SER A 34 11.92 -7.30 12.87
C SER A 34 12.69 -8.62 12.96
N ARG A 35 13.98 -8.59 12.59
CA ARG A 35 14.92 -9.65 12.99
C ARG A 35 15.76 -9.13 14.15
N PRO A 36 15.88 -9.89 15.26
CA PRO A 36 17.00 -9.69 16.15
C PRO A 36 18.25 -10.19 15.41
N ASN A 37 19.00 -9.24 14.84
CA ASN A 37 20.38 -9.34 14.36
C ASN A 37 20.71 -10.39 13.25
N PRO A 38 21.21 -9.99 12.06
CA PRO A 38 21.76 -10.93 11.08
C PRO A 38 23.30 -10.92 11.08
N SER A 39 23.93 -11.88 11.73
CA SER A 39 25.20 -12.43 11.23
C SER A 39 24.87 -13.54 10.25
N SER A 40 24.74 -13.20 8.96
CA SER A 40 24.38 -14.18 7.95
C SER A 40 25.60 -14.85 7.30
N LEU A 41 25.58 -16.18 7.35
CA LEU A 41 25.80 -17.10 6.22
C LEU A 41 27.26 -17.31 5.74
N ARG A 42 27.94 -18.27 6.38
CA ARG A 42 28.67 -19.32 5.65
C ARG A 42 28.66 -20.63 6.45
N ALA A 43 28.76 -21.72 5.71
CA ALA A 43 28.50 -23.11 6.08
C ALA A 43 29.27 -23.65 7.31
N THR A 44 28.93 -24.90 7.62
CA THR A 44 29.56 -25.90 8.50
C THR A 44 29.14 -25.98 9.98
N LEU A 45 28.71 -27.20 10.32
CA LEU A 45 28.55 -27.83 11.63
C LEU A 45 29.46 -27.25 12.72
N HIS A 46 28.90 -26.38 13.57
CA HIS A 46 29.05 -26.35 15.03
C HIS A 46 28.39 -25.10 15.58
N THR A 47 27.28 -25.26 16.31
CA THR A 47 26.67 -24.22 17.12
C THR A 47 27.30 -24.22 18.51
N PRO A 48 27.98 -23.16 18.97
CA PRO A 48 28.17 -22.93 20.39
C PRO A 48 26.91 -22.26 20.96
N PRO A 49 26.55 -22.50 22.23
CA PRO A 49 25.35 -21.94 22.82
C PRO A 49 25.58 -20.45 23.16
N CYS A 50 24.84 -19.56 22.51
CA CYS A 50 24.79 -18.16 22.92
C CYS A 50 23.85 -18.01 24.13
N THR A 51 24.45 -17.97 25.32
CA THR A 51 23.82 -17.52 26.56
C THR A 51 23.79 -15.99 26.60
N GLY A 52 22.70 -15.38 26.13
CA GLY A 52 22.47 -13.94 26.26
C GLY A 52 21.09 -13.57 25.72
N ALA A 53 20.18 -13.15 26.60
CA ALA A 53 18.83 -12.75 26.24
C ALA A 53 18.88 -11.52 25.31
N ALA A 54 18.59 -11.71 24.02
CA ALA A 54 18.42 -10.61 23.09
C ALA A 54 17.12 -9.85 23.44
N ALA A 55 17.24 -8.64 23.98
CA ALA A 55 16.10 -7.77 24.19
C ALA A 55 15.43 -7.49 22.84
N THR A 56 14.13 -7.73 22.77
CA THR A 56 13.38 -7.57 21.52
C THR A 56 13.00 -6.10 21.35
N ILE A 57 13.45 -5.47 20.26
CA ILE A 57 13.25 -4.02 19.98
C ILE A 57 11.76 -3.66 19.90
N VAL A 58 10.92 -4.61 19.47
CA VAL A 58 9.47 -4.50 19.55
C VAL A 58 9.03 -5.33 20.77
N PRO A 59 8.59 -4.72 21.88
CA PRO A 59 8.35 -5.43 23.15
C PRO A 59 7.41 -6.64 23.03
N SER A 60 6.48 -6.61 22.08
CA SER A 60 5.50 -7.65 21.76
C SER A 60 5.88 -8.64 20.68
N PHE A 61 7.06 -8.52 20.09
CA PHE A 61 7.45 -9.48 19.07
C PHE A 61 7.67 -10.85 19.72
N SER A 62 6.85 -11.81 19.31
CA SER A 62 6.96 -13.21 19.69
C SER A 62 7.43 -14.01 18.48
N VAL A 63 8.56 -14.72 18.65
CA VAL A 63 9.10 -15.61 17.61
C VAL A 63 8.09 -16.70 17.25
N ASP A 64 7.39 -17.25 18.23
CA ASP A 64 6.39 -18.29 17.99
C ASP A 64 5.17 -17.75 17.25
N ALA A 65 4.68 -16.57 17.63
CA ALA A 65 3.59 -15.92 16.90
C ALA A 65 4.00 -15.59 15.45
N ALA A 66 5.23 -15.11 15.23
CA ALA A 66 5.75 -14.82 13.90
C ALA A 66 5.90 -16.09 13.03
N ARG A 67 6.35 -17.20 13.64
CA ARG A 67 6.46 -18.50 12.97
C ARG A 67 5.09 -19.04 12.57
N ARG A 68 4.11 -19.03 13.48
CA ARG A 68 2.73 -19.46 13.20
C ARG A 68 2.12 -18.62 12.07
N PHE A 69 2.18 -17.29 12.19
CA PHE A 69 1.68 -16.38 11.16
C PHE A 69 2.31 -16.65 9.78
N THR A 70 3.62 -16.92 9.73
CA THR A 70 4.30 -17.25 8.47
C THR A 70 3.87 -18.60 7.91
N ALA A 71 3.63 -19.61 8.76
CA ALA A 71 3.12 -20.92 8.34
C ALA A 71 1.68 -20.81 7.81
N ASP A 72 0.85 -20.01 8.47
CA ASP A 72 -0.58 -19.86 8.15
C ASP A 72 -0.78 -19.04 6.87
N TYR A 73 -0.05 -17.92 6.73
CA TYR A 73 -0.30 -16.92 5.69
C TYR A 73 0.80 -16.79 4.64
N GLY A 74 2.00 -17.31 4.87
CA GLY A 74 3.17 -17.02 4.04
C GLY A 74 3.61 -15.56 4.18
N LEU A 75 3.94 -14.91 3.06
CA LEU A 75 4.17 -13.46 3.04
C LEU A 75 2.84 -12.71 3.13
N ALA A 76 2.58 -12.08 4.26
CA ALA A 76 1.33 -11.35 4.49
C ALA A 76 1.53 -10.11 5.37
N VAL A 77 0.47 -9.31 5.49
CA VAL A 77 0.42 -8.11 6.33
C VAL A 77 -0.01 -8.47 7.74
N ARG A 78 0.89 -8.26 8.72
CA ARG A 78 0.53 -8.39 10.14
C ARG A 78 0.02 -7.09 10.75
N ALA A 79 0.57 -5.94 10.36
CA ALA A 79 0.23 -4.67 10.98
C ALA A 79 0.06 -3.56 9.95
N LEU A 80 -1.03 -2.82 10.06
CA LEU A 80 -1.25 -1.54 9.40
C LEU A 80 -0.97 -0.46 10.45
N ALA A 81 0.06 0.36 10.23
CA ALA A 81 0.45 1.39 11.18
C ALA A 81 0.00 2.78 10.70
N ILE A 82 -0.68 3.52 11.58
CA ILE A 82 -1.08 4.90 11.33
C ILE A 82 -0.46 5.83 12.36
N ARG A 83 -0.05 7.02 11.89
CA ARG A 83 0.39 8.09 12.78
C ARG A 83 -0.83 8.76 13.39
N VAL A 84 -0.84 8.88 14.71
CA VAL A 84 -1.87 9.59 15.49
C VAL A 84 -1.23 10.67 16.36
N ALA A 85 -2.05 11.56 16.91
CA ALA A 85 -1.57 12.59 17.83
C ALA A 85 -1.00 11.97 19.12
N ASP A 86 -1.77 11.06 19.73
CA ASP A 86 -1.40 10.31 20.93
C ASP A 86 -1.88 8.85 20.80
N ALA A 87 -0.94 7.90 20.87
CA ALA A 87 -1.24 6.48 20.71
C ALA A 87 -1.95 5.86 21.93
N ALA A 88 -1.74 6.41 23.13
CA ALA A 88 -2.41 5.99 24.35
C ALA A 88 -3.88 6.41 24.35
N GLU A 89 -4.14 7.67 23.99
CA GLU A 89 -5.48 8.20 23.86
C GLU A 89 -6.25 7.46 22.75
N ALA A 90 -5.63 7.29 21.57
CA ALA A 90 -6.24 6.54 20.47
C ALA A 90 -6.59 5.10 20.86
N PHE A 91 -5.71 4.44 21.64
CA PHE A 91 -5.97 3.10 22.16
C PHE A 91 -7.14 3.08 23.16
N SER A 92 -7.14 3.97 24.16
CA SER A 92 -8.22 4.03 25.15
C SER A 92 -9.56 4.29 24.48
N ALA A 93 -9.64 5.33 23.63
CA ALA A 93 -10.86 5.68 22.91
C ALA A 93 -11.34 4.52 22.02
N SER A 94 -10.43 3.81 21.35
CA SER A 94 -10.79 2.64 20.54
C SER A 94 -11.36 1.51 21.39
N VAL A 95 -10.73 1.19 22.53
CA VAL A 95 -11.18 0.11 23.42
C VAL A 95 -12.52 0.46 24.07
N ASP A 96 -12.70 1.71 24.50
CA ASP A 96 -13.97 2.20 25.04
C ASP A 96 -15.10 2.13 24.00
N ALA A 97 -14.76 2.29 22.71
CA ALA A 97 -15.68 2.13 21.59
C ALA A 97 -15.84 0.66 21.10
N GLY A 98 -15.21 -0.31 21.76
CA GLY A 98 -15.40 -1.75 21.51
C GLY A 98 -14.28 -2.44 20.72
N ALA A 99 -13.15 -1.77 20.44
CA ALA A 99 -12.00 -2.42 19.85
C ALA A 99 -11.40 -3.48 20.78
N ARG A 100 -10.99 -4.62 20.22
CA ARG A 100 -10.29 -5.64 20.99
C ARG A 100 -8.83 -5.23 21.22
N PRO A 101 -8.39 -5.02 22.47
CA PRO A 101 -7.02 -4.62 22.77
C PRO A 101 -6.05 -5.75 22.47
N THR A 102 -4.93 -5.43 21.82
CA THR A 102 -3.80 -6.37 21.66
C THR A 102 -2.61 -5.98 22.53
N GLU A 103 -2.25 -4.70 22.55
CA GLU A 103 -1.07 -4.22 23.28
C GLU A 103 -1.09 -2.71 23.47
N LEU A 104 -0.59 -2.27 24.63
CA LEU A 104 -0.16 -0.90 24.88
C LEU A 104 1.35 -0.92 25.11
N GLY A 105 2.13 -0.29 24.22
CA GLY A 105 3.59 -0.30 24.27
C GLY A 105 4.15 0.63 25.35
N HIS A 106 5.38 0.35 25.80
CA HIS A 106 6.09 1.21 26.73
C HIS A 106 6.44 2.57 26.09
N ASP A 107 6.42 3.63 26.91
CA ASP A 107 6.58 5.05 26.54
C ASP A 107 5.45 5.67 25.68
N PHE A 108 4.31 4.97 25.52
CA PHE A 108 3.12 5.47 24.82
C PHE A 108 3.36 5.90 23.36
N VAL A 109 4.46 5.45 22.76
CA VAL A 109 4.81 5.70 21.34
C VAL A 109 4.00 4.78 20.42
N MET A 110 3.54 3.63 20.92
CA MET A 110 2.84 2.62 20.11
C MET A 110 1.73 1.91 20.88
N ALA A 111 0.60 1.65 20.22
CA ALA A 111 -0.48 0.81 20.72
C ALA A 111 -1.14 0.01 19.59
N LYS A 112 -1.85 -1.08 19.92
CA LYS A 112 -2.42 -2.01 18.91
C LYS A 112 -3.81 -2.51 19.31
N VAL A 113 -4.70 -2.51 18.34
CA VAL A 113 -6.03 -3.16 18.41
C VAL A 113 -6.19 -4.14 17.26
N GLU A 114 -7.08 -5.13 17.42
CA GLU A 114 -7.43 -6.06 16.33
C GLU A 114 -8.07 -5.30 15.17
N LEU A 115 -7.59 -5.53 13.94
CA LEU A 115 -8.16 -4.98 12.71
C LEU A 115 -9.02 -6.02 11.98
N LEU A 116 -8.43 -7.14 11.58
CA LEU A 116 -9.10 -8.23 10.86
C LEU A 116 -8.36 -9.55 11.08
N GLY A 117 -8.97 -10.48 11.81
CA GLY A 117 -8.33 -11.76 12.14
C GLY A 117 -6.95 -11.52 12.78
N ASP A 118 -5.90 -12.04 12.16
CA ASP A 118 -4.52 -11.84 12.61
C ASP A 118 -3.87 -10.54 12.09
N ALA A 119 -4.61 -9.59 11.53
CA ALA A 119 -4.09 -8.25 11.25
C ALA A 119 -4.41 -7.29 12.39
N VAL A 120 -3.46 -6.42 12.75
CA VAL A 120 -3.65 -5.38 13.77
C VAL A 120 -3.57 -3.98 13.18
N LEU A 121 -4.35 -3.06 13.74
CA LEU A 121 -4.17 -1.63 13.54
C LEU A 121 -3.21 -1.14 14.63
N ARG A 122 -2.12 -0.51 14.22
CA ARG A 122 -1.09 0.02 15.13
C ARG A 122 -1.13 1.54 15.11
N PHE A 123 -1.39 2.13 16.27
CA PHE A 123 -1.23 3.56 16.50
C PHE A 123 0.23 3.86 16.80
N VAL A 124 0.77 4.90 16.18
CA VAL A 124 2.12 5.40 16.43
C VAL A 124 2.06 6.91 16.66
N SER A 125 2.64 7.41 17.74
CA SER A 125 2.69 8.85 18.04
C SER A 125 4.11 9.27 18.44
N TYR A 126 4.51 10.44 17.98
CA TYR A 126 5.77 11.10 18.35
C TYR A 126 5.66 12.60 18.04
N PRO A 127 6.37 13.47 18.78
CA PRO A 127 6.29 14.92 18.60
C PRO A 127 6.66 15.36 17.18
N ASP A 128 5.98 16.38 16.67
CA ASP A 128 6.34 17.00 15.39
C ASP A 128 7.77 17.56 15.43
N GLY A 129 8.45 17.52 14.29
CA GLY A 129 9.85 17.98 14.17
C GLY A 129 10.90 17.02 14.75
N THR A 130 10.48 15.89 15.34
CA THR A 130 11.43 14.84 15.76
C THR A 130 12.05 14.18 14.53
N ASP A 131 13.38 14.20 14.40
CA ASP A 131 14.11 13.47 13.35
C ASP A 131 14.16 11.97 13.72
N VAL A 132 13.06 11.28 13.44
CA VAL A 132 12.95 9.83 13.66
C VAL A 132 13.15 9.12 12.33
N THR A 133 14.19 8.30 12.24
CA THR A 133 14.46 7.46 11.08
C THR A 133 13.38 6.38 10.88
N PHE A 134 12.87 5.81 11.97
CA PHE A 134 11.76 4.84 11.98
C PHE A 134 11.06 4.78 13.35
N ILE A 135 11.44 3.85 14.23
CA ILE A 135 11.02 3.79 15.63
C ILE A 135 12.25 3.59 16.53
N PRO A 136 12.20 3.99 17.82
CA PRO A 136 13.33 3.80 18.74
C PRO A 136 13.86 2.36 18.75
N GLY A 137 15.19 2.23 18.85
CA GLY A 137 15.89 0.95 18.86
C GLY A 137 16.25 0.38 17.48
N PHE A 138 15.86 1.04 16.38
CA PHE A 138 16.33 0.69 15.04
C PHE A 138 17.58 1.49 14.66
N GLU A 139 18.55 0.82 14.06
CA GLU A 139 19.75 1.46 13.51
C GLU A 139 19.44 2.11 12.15
N SER A 140 19.98 3.32 11.94
CA SER A 140 19.89 3.99 10.65
C SER A 140 20.82 3.35 9.63
N VAL A 141 20.32 3.10 8.43
CA VAL A 141 21.06 2.47 7.34
C VAL A 141 21.21 3.47 6.21
N ALA A 142 22.44 3.94 5.99
CA ALA A 142 22.76 4.83 4.88
C ALA A 142 22.61 4.08 3.53
N SER A 143 21.98 4.74 2.56
CA SER A 143 21.68 4.17 1.25
C SER A 143 22.47 4.85 0.12
N SER A 144 23.76 5.12 0.33
CA SER A 144 24.60 5.78 -0.67
C SER A 144 24.65 4.95 -1.96
N GLY A 145 24.18 5.54 -3.07
CA GLY A 145 24.15 4.91 -4.39
C GLY A 145 22.92 4.05 -4.70
N SER A 146 21.91 3.97 -3.82
CA SER A 146 20.64 3.32 -4.15
C SER A 146 19.72 4.29 -4.91
N LEU A 147 19.29 3.89 -6.12
CA LEU A 147 18.20 4.56 -6.83
C LEU A 147 16.86 4.00 -6.34
N ASP A 148 15.90 4.88 -6.09
CA ASP A 148 14.49 4.52 -5.93
C ASP A 148 13.77 4.57 -7.28
N PHE A 149 12.53 4.08 -7.32
CA PHE A 149 11.72 4.03 -8.54
C PHE A 149 10.65 5.13 -8.61
N GLY A 150 10.61 6.10 -7.69
CA GLY A 150 9.61 7.17 -7.70
C GLY A 150 8.35 6.90 -6.88
N LEU A 151 8.30 5.82 -6.10
CA LEU A 151 7.20 5.59 -5.15
C LEU A 151 7.27 6.58 -3.99
N THR A 152 6.15 7.25 -3.69
CA THR A 152 6.14 8.38 -2.76
C THR A 152 5.39 8.10 -1.45
N ARG A 153 4.25 7.40 -1.51
CA ARG A 153 3.40 7.11 -0.34
C ARG A 153 2.56 5.86 -0.54
N PHE A 154 1.86 5.43 0.52
CA PHE A 154 0.69 4.55 0.35
C PHE A 154 -0.50 5.41 -0.07
N ASP A 155 -1.23 4.97 -1.09
CA ASP A 155 -2.48 5.61 -1.50
C ASP A 155 -3.64 5.07 -0.67
N HIS A 156 -3.80 3.75 -0.69
CA HIS A 156 -4.77 3.02 0.12
C HIS A 156 -4.34 1.56 0.33
N ILE A 157 -5.00 0.90 1.28
CA ILE A 157 -4.80 -0.52 1.55
C ILE A 157 -6.13 -1.22 1.38
N ALA A 158 -6.17 -2.32 0.62
CA ALA A 158 -7.36 -3.11 0.39
C ALA A 158 -7.29 -4.46 1.12
N CYS A 159 -8.36 -4.82 1.81
CA CYS A 159 -8.46 -6.05 2.57
C CYS A 159 -9.69 -6.85 2.16
N GLY A 160 -9.49 -8.12 1.83
CA GLY A 160 -10.57 -9.07 1.63
C GLY A 160 -11.20 -9.45 2.96
N VAL A 161 -12.51 -9.29 3.08
CA VAL A 161 -13.28 -9.54 4.29
C VAL A 161 -14.41 -10.55 4.02
N PRO A 162 -14.76 -11.38 5.02
CA PRO A 162 -15.82 -12.38 4.85
C PRO A 162 -17.23 -11.79 4.94
N ASP A 163 -17.40 -10.62 5.58
CA ASP A 163 -18.67 -9.91 5.73
C ASP A 163 -18.35 -8.41 5.75
N LEU A 164 -18.73 -7.69 4.69
CA LEU A 164 -18.34 -6.29 4.51
C LEU A 164 -18.96 -5.40 5.57
N ALA A 165 -20.26 -5.54 5.79
CA ALA A 165 -21.04 -4.66 6.66
C ALA A 165 -20.57 -4.73 8.12
N SER A 166 -20.38 -5.94 8.65
CA SER A 166 -19.99 -6.15 10.05
C SER A 166 -18.56 -5.69 10.29
N VAL A 167 -17.63 -6.01 9.39
CA VAL A 167 -16.23 -5.60 9.54
C VAL A 167 -16.08 -4.08 9.39
N ALA A 168 -16.76 -3.49 8.42
CA ALA A 168 -16.77 -2.04 8.25
C ALA A 168 -17.35 -1.33 9.46
N SER A 169 -18.49 -1.81 9.99
CA SER A 169 -19.13 -1.24 11.18
C SER A 169 -18.22 -1.34 12.40
N TYR A 170 -17.58 -2.50 12.62
CA TYR A 170 -16.61 -2.68 13.71
C TYR A 170 -15.47 -1.66 13.62
N ILE A 171 -14.83 -1.54 12.44
CA ILE A 171 -13.70 -0.62 12.25
C ILE A 171 -14.15 0.83 12.39
N ALA A 172 -15.23 1.24 11.73
CA ALA A 172 -15.76 2.59 11.79
C ALA A 172 -16.14 2.98 13.23
N GLN A 173 -16.74 2.06 14.00
CA GLN A 173 -17.14 2.31 15.37
C GLN A 173 -15.96 2.70 16.27
N TYR A 174 -14.86 1.94 16.25
CA TYR A 174 -13.74 2.22 17.15
C TYR A 174 -12.76 3.27 16.63
N THR A 175 -12.68 3.49 15.31
CA THR A 175 -11.80 4.50 14.72
C THR A 175 -12.46 5.86 14.53
N GLY A 176 -13.80 5.90 14.46
CA GLY A 176 -14.54 7.06 13.97
C GLY A 176 -14.35 7.34 12.48
N PHE A 177 -13.79 6.38 11.71
CA PHE A 177 -13.68 6.54 10.26
C PHE A 177 -15.07 6.61 9.62
N HIS A 178 -15.18 7.41 8.57
CA HIS A 178 -16.42 7.57 7.83
C HIS A 178 -16.36 6.83 6.49
N GLU A 179 -17.53 6.49 5.95
CA GLU A 179 -17.63 5.97 4.59
C GLU A 179 -17.24 7.06 3.59
N PHE A 180 -16.21 6.78 2.81
CA PHE A 180 -15.70 7.69 1.79
C PHE A 180 -16.24 7.34 0.39
N SER A 181 -16.34 6.06 0.07
CA SER A 181 -16.85 5.59 -1.22
C SER A 181 -17.31 4.13 -1.13
N ASN A 182 -18.27 3.74 -1.94
CA ASN A 182 -18.70 2.35 -2.09
C ASN A 182 -18.83 1.96 -3.57
N PHE A 183 -18.74 0.66 -3.83
CA PHE A 183 -19.17 0.04 -5.07
C PHE A 183 -19.83 -1.29 -4.76
N THR A 184 -20.92 -1.59 -5.46
CA THR A 184 -21.59 -2.88 -5.39
C THR A 184 -21.59 -3.50 -6.77
N ALA A 185 -21.48 -4.83 -6.84
CA ALA A 185 -21.43 -5.52 -8.13
C ALA A 185 -22.67 -5.23 -9.00
N GLU A 186 -23.83 -5.00 -8.38
CA GLU A 186 -25.08 -4.59 -9.04
C GLU A 186 -24.92 -3.27 -9.80
N LYS A 187 -24.21 -2.30 -9.22
CA LYS A 187 -23.96 -0.98 -9.84
C LYS A 187 -22.94 -1.05 -10.97
N VAL A 188 -22.06 -2.06 -10.96
CA VAL A 188 -20.96 -2.22 -11.93
C VAL A 188 -21.32 -3.20 -13.06
N GLY A 189 -22.50 -3.83 -13.02
CA GLY A 189 -23.01 -4.65 -14.12
C GLY A 189 -22.32 -6.00 -14.32
N MET A 190 -21.51 -6.46 -13.34
CA MET A 190 -20.78 -7.73 -13.42
C MET A 190 -21.69 -8.92 -13.09
N LYS A 191 -21.77 -9.91 -14.00
CA LYS A 191 -22.65 -11.09 -13.86
C LYS A 191 -22.00 -12.33 -13.23
N GLU A 192 -20.67 -12.42 -13.15
CA GLU A 192 -20.01 -13.70 -12.77
C GLU A 192 -18.86 -13.59 -11.73
N SER A 193 -18.28 -12.41 -11.48
CA SER A 193 -17.24 -12.19 -10.44
C SER A 193 -17.54 -10.94 -9.59
N ALA A 194 -18.70 -10.96 -8.95
CA ALA A 194 -19.20 -9.83 -8.17
C ALA A 194 -18.38 -9.59 -6.88
N LEU A 195 -17.71 -8.44 -6.81
CA LEU A 195 -17.07 -7.90 -5.61
C LEU A 195 -17.87 -6.68 -5.13
N ASN A 196 -18.16 -6.63 -3.83
CA ASN A 196 -18.62 -5.44 -3.15
C ASN A 196 -17.44 -4.80 -2.44
N GLY A 197 -17.38 -3.48 -2.45
CA GLY A 197 -16.32 -2.75 -1.79
C GLY A 197 -16.80 -1.49 -1.10
N LEU A 198 -16.15 -1.20 0.02
CA LEU A 198 -16.39 -0.02 0.84
C LEU A 198 -15.05 0.58 1.25
N VAL A 199 -14.90 1.89 1.11
CA VAL A 199 -13.72 2.63 1.53
C VAL A 199 -14.05 3.41 2.80
N LEU A 200 -13.31 3.12 3.86
CA LEU A 200 -13.31 3.90 5.10
C LEU A 200 -12.17 4.91 5.08
N ALA A 201 -12.44 6.12 5.55
CA ALA A 201 -11.46 7.21 5.63
C ALA A 201 -11.43 7.92 6.99
N ASN A 202 -10.25 8.44 7.35
CA ASN A 202 -10.14 9.40 8.45
C ASN A 202 -10.73 10.76 8.05
N ASN A 203 -10.95 11.66 9.01
CA ASN A 203 -11.59 12.97 8.79
C ASN A 203 -10.92 13.90 7.76
N LYS A 204 -9.66 13.63 7.39
CA LYS A 204 -8.90 14.41 6.41
C LYS A 204 -8.76 13.70 5.06
N ASP A 205 -9.39 12.54 4.91
CA ASP A 205 -9.32 11.68 3.73
C ASP A 205 -7.90 11.25 3.35
N THR A 206 -6.95 11.28 4.27
CA THR A 206 -5.54 10.95 4.02
C THR A 206 -5.17 9.50 4.32
N VAL A 207 -6.02 8.79 5.08
CA VAL A 207 -5.86 7.37 5.39
C VAL A 207 -7.08 6.64 4.84
N LEU A 208 -6.86 5.78 3.86
CA LEU A 208 -7.92 5.11 3.09
C LEU A 208 -7.78 3.59 3.25
N LEU A 209 -8.80 2.96 3.81
CA LEU A 209 -8.89 1.51 4.00
C LEU A 209 -10.06 0.96 3.19
N THR A 210 -9.76 0.22 2.14
CA THR A 210 -10.75 -0.43 1.29
C THR A 210 -11.03 -1.84 1.81
N LEU A 211 -12.28 -2.15 2.05
CA LEU A 211 -12.75 -3.48 2.43
C LEU A 211 -13.46 -4.09 1.23
N LEU A 212 -13.14 -5.34 0.92
CA LEU A 212 -13.63 -6.05 -0.26
C LEU A 212 -14.28 -7.37 0.16
N GLU A 213 -15.54 -7.56 -0.16
CA GLU A 213 -16.24 -8.82 0.01
C GLU A 213 -16.58 -9.42 -1.35
N THR A 214 -16.29 -10.69 -1.52
CA THR A 214 -16.74 -11.45 -2.68
C THR A 214 -18.16 -11.91 -2.44
N VAL A 215 -19.02 -11.79 -3.45
CA VAL A 215 -20.41 -12.29 -3.38
C VAL A 215 -20.45 -13.83 -3.23
N HIS A 216 -19.32 -14.54 -3.40
CA HIS A 216 -19.18 -16.00 -3.26
C HIS A 216 -17.98 -16.46 -2.38
N GLY A 217 -17.44 -15.62 -1.48
CA GLY A 217 -16.62 -16.06 -0.33
C GLY A 217 -15.10 -16.28 -0.49
N THR A 218 -14.47 -15.95 -1.62
CA THR A 218 -12.99 -15.93 -1.74
C THR A 218 -12.36 -14.67 -1.14
N LYS A 219 -11.22 -14.82 -0.44
CA LYS A 219 -10.50 -13.73 0.23
C LYS A 219 -9.33 -13.24 -0.63
N HIS A 220 -9.30 -11.96 -0.98
CA HIS A 220 -8.17 -11.32 -1.69
C HIS A 220 -7.74 -10.03 -1.00
N GLY A 221 -6.44 -9.84 -0.74
CA GLY A 221 -5.88 -8.60 -0.19
C GLY A 221 -4.96 -7.90 -1.18
N THR A 222 -5.03 -6.57 -1.28
CA THR A 222 -4.17 -5.78 -2.17
C THR A 222 -3.59 -4.55 -1.46
N LYS A 223 -2.34 -4.19 -1.75
CA LYS A 223 -1.71 -2.96 -1.24
C LYS A 223 -1.41 -2.03 -2.40
N ARG A 224 -1.58 -0.72 -2.19
CA ARG A 224 -1.55 0.21 -3.31
C ARG A 224 -0.61 1.39 -3.05
N PRO A 225 0.69 1.28 -3.39
CA PRO A 225 1.63 2.40 -3.40
C PRO A 225 1.33 3.44 -4.50
N ALA A 226 1.49 4.73 -4.16
CA ALA A 226 1.39 5.85 -5.09
C ALA A 226 2.75 6.22 -5.70
N SER A 227 2.72 6.69 -6.95
CA SER A 227 3.83 7.31 -7.66
C SER A 227 3.43 8.66 -8.27
N ASP A 228 4.38 9.58 -8.37
CA ASP A 228 4.21 10.86 -9.06
C ASP A 228 4.59 10.75 -10.56
N ASP A 229 5.27 9.67 -10.97
CA ASP A 229 5.59 9.31 -12.36
C ASP A 229 5.53 7.77 -12.49
N LEU A 230 4.30 7.28 -12.67
CA LEU A 230 4.01 5.85 -12.73
C LEU A 230 4.72 5.20 -13.92
N LEU A 231 4.74 5.85 -15.09
CA LEU A 231 5.36 5.28 -16.28
C LEU A 231 6.85 5.02 -16.06
N CYS A 232 7.57 5.99 -15.49
CA CYS A 232 8.97 5.81 -15.11
C CYS A 232 9.17 4.72 -14.05
N THR A 233 8.28 4.68 -13.05
CA THR A 233 8.30 3.66 -12.00
C THR A 233 8.18 2.25 -12.59
N LEU A 234 7.23 2.06 -13.50
CA LEU A 234 6.94 0.77 -14.12
C LEU A 234 8.05 0.30 -15.05
N ARG A 235 8.70 1.21 -15.81
CA ARG A 235 9.91 0.87 -16.57
C ARG A 235 11.00 0.31 -15.65
N GLY A 236 11.20 0.91 -14.47
CA GLY A 236 12.16 0.44 -13.47
C GLY A 236 11.82 -0.93 -12.89
N ILE A 237 10.53 -1.19 -12.63
CA ILE A 237 10.02 -2.49 -12.13
C ILE A 237 10.18 -3.57 -13.20
N ARG A 238 9.70 -3.32 -14.42
CA ARG A 238 9.72 -4.26 -15.55
C ARG A 238 11.13 -4.66 -15.94
N ALA A 239 12.08 -3.72 -15.88
CA ALA A 239 13.50 -3.99 -16.14
C ALA A 239 14.11 -5.03 -15.18
N ARG A 240 13.45 -5.33 -14.06
CA ARG A 240 13.92 -6.30 -13.06
C ARG A 240 13.07 -7.57 -12.99
N SER A 241 11.91 -7.63 -13.65
CA SER A 241 11.00 -8.78 -13.58
C SER A 241 11.69 -10.09 -13.95
N SER A 242 12.50 -10.12 -15.01
CA SER A 242 13.24 -11.31 -15.46
C SER A 242 14.36 -11.78 -14.52
N MET A 243 14.70 -10.99 -13.49
CA MET A 243 15.75 -11.29 -12.51
C MET A 243 15.20 -11.39 -11.07
N GLY A 244 13.95 -11.83 -10.92
CA GLY A 244 13.28 -11.99 -9.62
C GLY A 244 12.60 -10.72 -9.10
N GLY A 245 12.25 -9.79 -10.00
CA GLY A 245 11.36 -8.66 -9.71
C GLY A 245 9.88 -9.05 -9.84
N PHE A 246 8.98 -8.13 -9.50
CA PHE A 246 7.54 -8.33 -9.69
C PHE A 246 7.18 -8.36 -11.17
N GLU A 247 6.26 -9.25 -11.53
CA GLU A 247 5.61 -9.25 -12.84
C GLU A 247 4.32 -8.43 -12.76
N LEU A 248 4.01 -7.68 -13.81
CA LEU A 248 2.73 -6.97 -13.94
C LEU A 248 1.67 -7.89 -14.52
N LEU A 249 0.40 -7.59 -14.24
CA LEU A 249 -0.72 -8.21 -14.94
C LEU A 249 -0.63 -7.90 -16.45
N PRO A 250 -1.13 -8.81 -17.32
CA PRO A 250 -1.14 -8.57 -18.75
C PRO A 250 -1.98 -7.33 -19.11
N ALA A 251 -1.60 -6.66 -20.18
CA ALA A 251 -2.35 -5.51 -20.68
C ALA A 251 -3.75 -5.93 -21.16
N PRO A 252 -4.78 -5.08 -20.98
CA PRO A 252 -6.07 -5.20 -21.65
C PRO A 252 -5.92 -5.29 -23.19
N PRO A 253 -6.96 -5.77 -23.90
CA PRO A 253 -6.96 -5.78 -25.36
C PRO A 253 -6.79 -4.36 -25.93
N PRO A 254 -6.23 -4.19 -27.14
CA PRO A 254 -6.03 -2.87 -27.75
C PRO A 254 -7.29 -1.98 -27.79
N SER A 255 -8.46 -2.59 -27.95
CA SER A 255 -9.75 -1.88 -27.96
C SER A 255 -10.02 -1.08 -26.68
N TYR A 256 -9.53 -1.55 -25.52
CA TYR A 256 -9.62 -0.79 -24.27
C TYR A 256 -8.93 0.57 -24.37
N TYR A 257 -7.77 0.62 -25.04
CA TYR A 257 -7.02 1.87 -25.20
C TYR A 257 -7.62 2.80 -26.25
N ASP A 258 -8.44 2.28 -27.17
CA ASP A 258 -9.25 3.11 -28.07
C ASP A 258 -10.32 3.88 -27.29
N ASP A 259 -10.90 3.26 -26.25
CA ASP A 259 -11.84 3.93 -25.34
C ASP A 259 -11.11 4.91 -24.41
N VAL A 260 -9.92 4.57 -23.91
CA VAL A 260 -9.07 5.49 -23.12
C VAL A 260 -8.79 6.79 -23.88
N ARG A 261 -8.53 6.73 -25.19
CA ARG A 261 -8.34 7.93 -26.03
C ARG A 261 -9.56 8.84 -26.03
N GLN A 262 -10.76 8.29 -25.91
CA GLN A 262 -12.00 9.09 -25.88
C GLN A 262 -12.16 9.82 -24.54
N ILE A 263 -11.73 9.22 -23.43
CA ILE A 263 -11.96 9.76 -22.09
C ILE A 263 -10.79 10.54 -21.51
N ALA A 264 -9.56 10.37 -22.01
CA ALA A 264 -8.36 10.94 -21.37
C ALA A 264 -7.40 11.68 -22.32
N SER A 265 -7.74 11.91 -23.58
CA SER A 265 -6.83 12.56 -24.58
C SER A 265 -6.54 14.04 -24.33
N ASP A 266 -7.35 14.71 -23.52
CA ASP A 266 -7.10 16.08 -23.04
C ASP A 266 -6.10 16.14 -21.87
N VAL A 267 -5.82 15.02 -21.22
CA VAL A 267 -4.91 14.91 -20.07
C VAL A 267 -3.65 14.11 -20.42
N LEU A 268 -3.77 13.06 -21.23
CA LEU A 268 -2.70 12.18 -21.66
C LEU A 268 -2.42 12.35 -23.15
N SER A 269 -1.15 12.52 -23.53
CA SER A 269 -0.75 12.51 -24.94
C SER A 269 -0.85 11.11 -25.55
N GLU A 270 -0.92 11.02 -26.89
CA GLU A 270 -0.94 9.73 -27.59
C GLU A 270 0.29 8.87 -27.27
N GLU A 271 1.46 9.49 -27.06
CA GLU A 271 2.66 8.78 -26.63
C GLU A 271 2.50 8.18 -25.22
N GLN A 272 1.86 8.91 -24.30
CA GLN A 272 1.59 8.42 -22.94
C GLN A 272 0.55 7.30 -22.94
N ILE A 273 -0.50 7.40 -23.76
CA ILE A 273 -1.51 6.34 -23.91
C ILE A 273 -0.87 5.08 -24.51
N LYS A 274 -0.01 5.24 -25.51
CA LYS A 274 0.77 4.12 -26.06
C LYS A 274 1.67 3.48 -25.01
N GLU A 275 2.31 4.29 -24.17
CA GLU A 275 3.13 3.76 -23.07
C GLU A 275 2.28 3.01 -22.02
N CYS A 276 1.08 3.52 -21.73
CA CYS A 276 0.11 2.84 -20.88
C CYS A 276 -0.25 1.46 -21.46
N GLN A 277 -0.51 1.39 -22.77
CA GLN A 277 -0.79 0.14 -23.47
C GLN A 277 0.38 -0.85 -23.42
N GLU A 278 1.60 -0.39 -23.66
CA GLU A 278 2.79 -1.25 -23.62
C GLU A 278 3.06 -1.81 -22.22
N MET A 279 2.66 -1.10 -21.16
CA MET A 279 2.87 -1.48 -19.76
C MET A 279 1.64 -2.10 -19.09
N GLY A 280 0.50 -2.19 -19.77
CA GLY A 280 -0.75 -2.70 -19.19
C GLY A 280 -1.34 -1.80 -18.11
N VAL A 281 -1.10 -0.49 -18.20
CA VAL A 281 -1.68 0.50 -17.30
C VAL A 281 -3.14 0.71 -17.67
N LEU A 282 -3.99 0.60 -16.67
CA LEU A 282 -5.41 0.94 -16.73
C LEU A 282 -5.57 2.44 -16.46
N VAL A 283 -6.45 3.09 -17.19
CA VAL A 283 -6.75 4.51 -17.07
C VAL A 283 -8.24 4.66 -16.78
N ASP A 284 -8.57 5.39 -15.71
CA ASP A 284 -9.94 5.80 -15.41
C ASP A 284 -10.02 7.33 -15.33
N ARG A 285 -11.23 7.86 -15.50
CA ARG A 285 -11.53 9.27 -15.31
C ARG A 285 -12.79 9.45 -14.50
N ASP A 286 -12.72 10.29 -13.46
CA ASP A 286 -13.89 10.62 -12.65
C ASP A 286 -14.71 11.78 -13.25
N ASP A 287 -15.92 11.95 -12.71
CA ASP A 287 -16.86 13.02 -13.10
C ASP A 287 -16.33 14.43 -12.81
N HIS A 288 -15.27 14.56 -11.99
CA HIS A 288 -14.62 15.83 -11.65
C HIS A 288 -13.40 16.13 -12.52
N GLY A 289 -13.19 15.33 -13.58
CA GLY A 289 -12.10 15.51 -14.54
C GLY A 289 -10.74 14.98 -14.06
N GLY A 290 -10.69 14.28 -12.92
CA GLY A 290 -9.49 13.65 -12.42
C GLY A 290 -9.20 12.33 -13.12
N VAL A 291 -7.94 12.10 -13.48
CA VAL A 291 -7.51 10.89 -14.18
C VAL A 291 -6.69 10.00 -13.25
N VAL A 292 -6.99 8.71 -13.22
CA VAL A 292 -6.27 7.71 -12.43
C VAL A 292 -5.60 6.72 -13.36
N LEU A 293 -4.29 6.56 -13.20
CA LEU A 293 -3.52 5.50 -13.84
C LEU A 293 -3.24 4.45 -12.79
N GLN A 294 -3.48 3.18 -13.09
CA GLN A 294 -3.18 2.09 -12.18
C GLN A 294 -2.68 0.83 -12.90
N VAL A 295 -1.88 0.03 -12.22
CA VAL A 295 -1.51 -1.31 -12.69
C VAL A 295 -1.22 -2.22 -11.51
N PHE A 296 -1.56 -3.50 -11.65
CA PHE A 296 -1.36 -4.50 -10.63
C PHE A 296 -0.17 -5.40 -10.95
N THR A 297 0.53 -5.85 -9.92
CA THR A 297 1.43 -6.99 -10.03
C THR A 297 0.63 -8.28 -10.08
N LYS A 298 1.20 -9.32 -10.69
CA LYS A 298 0.84 -10.70 -10.33
C LYS A 298 1.09 -10.92 -8.83
N ALA A 299 0.52 -12.00 -8.28
CA ALA A 299 0.73 -12.37 -6.89
C ALA A 299 2.23 -12.40 -6.56
N ALA A 300 2.62 -11.67 -5.52
CA ALA A 300 4.03 -11.53 -5.11
C ALA A 300 4.62 -12.83 -4.52
N VAL A 301 3.77 -13.83 -4.26
CA VAL A 301 4.11 -15.10 -3.61
C VAL A 301 3.29 -16.25 -4.17
N ASP A 302 3.69 -17.47 -3.82
CA ASP A 302 3.09 -18.74 -4.24
C ASP A 302 1.59 -18.85 -3.96
N ARG A 303 1.05 -18.04 -3.04
CA ARG A 303 -0.38 -17.94 -2.77
C ARG A 303 -0.93 -16.62 -3.34
N PRO A 304 -2.09 -16.61 -4.02
CA PRO A 304 -2.67 -15.41 -4.61
C PRO A 304 -3.37 -14.51 -3.57
N THR A 305 -2.66 -14.14 -2.51
CA THR A 305 -3.20 -13.46 -1.32
C THR A 305 -2.71 -12.02 -1.16
N LEU A 306 -1.57 -11.67 -1.77
CA LEU A 306 -1.00 -10.33 -1.72
C LEU A 306 -0.64 -9.84 -3.12
N LEU A 307 -1.36 -8.81 -3.57
CA LEU A 307 -1.08 -8.06 -4.79
C LEU A 307 -0.59 -6.66 -4.43
N LEU A 308 0.28 -6.11 -5.28
CA LEU A 308 0.66 -4.71 -5.23
C LEU A 308 0.02 -3.98 -6.42
N GLU A 309 -0.41 -2.76 -6.19
CA GLU A 309 -0.87 -1.86 -7.24
C GLU A 309 -0.08 -0.57 -7.22
N PHE A 310 0.33 -0.14 -8.39
CA PHE A 310 0.96 1.15 -8.55
C PHE A 310 -0.05 2.11 -9.14
N ILE A 311 -0.31 3.21 -8.44
CA ILE A 311 -1.31 4.21 -8.80
C ILE A 311 -0.69 5.59 -8.95
N GLN A 312 -1.18 6.35 -9.92
CA GLN A 312 -0.94 7.78 -10.06
C GLN A 312 -2.27 8.50 -10.27
N ARG A 313 -2.45 9.60 -9.54
CA ARG A 313 -3.64 10.46 -9.62
C ARG A 313 -3.24 11.79 -10.26
N ILE A 314 -3.94 12.19 -11.31
CA ILE A 314 -3.68 13.42 -12.08
C ILE A 314 -4.88 14.35 -11.94
N GLU A 315 -4.63 15.59 -11.52
CA GLU A 315 -5.65 16.63 -11.44
C GLU A 315 -6.07 17.14 -12.81
N GLY A 316 -7.38 17.30 -13.00
CA GLY A 316 -7.94 17.92 -14.19
C GLY A 316 -7.53 19.40 -14.29
N MET A 317 -7.42 19.91 -15.52
CA MET A 317 -6.92 21.27 -15.81
C MET A 317 -7.76 22.41 -15.19
N GLU A 318 -9.01 22.16 -14.76
CA GLU A 318 -9.90 23.21 -14.20
C GLU A 318 -9.48 23.71 -12.80
N ASN A 319 -8.64 22.98 -12.07
CA ASN A 319 -8.28 23.32 -10.67
C ASN A 319 -6.92 24.01 -10.49
N GLN A 320 -6.22 24.39 -11.58
CA GLN A 320 -4.85 24.91 -11.51
C GLN A 320 -4.70 26.29 -10.81
N HIS A 321 -5.78 26.96 -10.44
CA HIS A 321 -5.76 28.29 -9.83
C HIS A 321 -5.66 28.33 -8.31
N GLN A 322 -5.59 27.19 -7.63
CA GLN A 322 -5.51 27.15 -6.17
C GLN A 322 -4.48 26.09 -5.76
N GLN A 323 -3.45 26.48 -5.00
CA GLN A 323 -2.50 25.53 -4.39
C GLN A 323 -3.27 24.66 -3.40
N VAL A 324 -3.80 23.55 -3.88
CA VAL A 324 -4.52 22.56 -3.08
C VAL A 324 -3.66 21.31 -3.10
N TYR A 325 -3.32 20.81 -1.91
CA TYR A 325 -2.73 19.48 -1.79
C TYR A 325 -3.70 18.48 -2.43
N PRO A 326 -3.24 17.49 -3.21
CA PRO A 326 -4.15 16.56 -3.85
C PRO A 326 -5.02 15.91 -2.79
N LYS A 327 -6.33 16.16 -2.85
CA LYS A 327 -7.31 15.60 -1.93
C LYS A 327 -7.20 14.07 -2.00
N GLY A 328 -7.22 13.39 -0.85
CA GLY A 328 -7.15 11.93 -0.88
C GLY A 328 -8.30 11.34 -1.69
N GLY A 329 -8.00 10.30 -2.48
CA GLY A 329 -8.99 9.67 -3.36
C GLY A 329 -9.38 10.47 -4.61
N TYR A 330 -8.69 11.56 -4.94
CA TYR A 330 -8.95 12.33 -6.17
C TYR A 330 -8.81 11.48 -7.43
N GLY A 331 -9.77 11.53 -8.36
CA GLY A 331 -9.88 10.57 -9.47
C GLY A 331 -10.66 9.29 -9.13
N GLY A 332 -11.14 9.15 -7.87
CA GLY A 332 -11.92 8.00 -7.41
C GLY A 332 -11.09 6.73 -7.17
N PHE A 333 -11.76 5.58 -7.05
CA PHE A 333 -11.10 4.27 -6.86
C PHE A 333 -11.11 3.44 -8.14
N ALA A 334 -11.14 4.13 -9.27
CA ALA A 334 -11.14 3.58 -10.61
C ALA A 334 -12.18 2.46 -10.78
N LYS A 335 -13.46 2.82 -10.58
CA LYS A 335 -14.58 1.88 -10.49
C LYS A 335 -14.72 1.04 -11.76
N ASP A 336 -14.44 1.63 -12.91
CA ASP A 336 -14.63 0.96 -14.20
C ASP A 336 -13.47 0.01 -14.52
N ASN A 337 -12.29 0.30 -13.98
CA ASN A 337 -11.14 -0.57 -14.11
C ASN A 337 -11.24 -1.85 -13.28
N VAL A 338 -12.11 -1.90 -12.26
CA VAL A 338 -12.42 -3.15 -11.52
C VAL A 338 -12.85 -4.26 -12.48
N ASN A 339 -13.54 -3.91 -13.57
CA ASN A 339 -13.95 -4.82 -14.65
C ASN A 339 -12.79 -5.41 -15.46
N HIS A 340 -11.56 -4.90 -15.32
CA HIS A 340 -10.40 -5.36 -16.09
C HIS A 340 -9.32 -6.01 -15.23
N ILE A 341 -9.50 -6.02 -13.90
CA ILE A 341 -8.52 -6.54 -12.93
C ILE A 341 -8.79 -8.00 -12.56
N PHE A 342 -10.04 -8.46 -12.65
CA PHE A 342 -10.48 -9.77 -12.15
C PHE A 342 -10.81 -10.80 -13.24
N PHE A 343 -10.28 -10.64 -14.46
CA PHE A 343 -10.46 -11.56 -15.59
C PHE A 343 -9.17 -12.24 -16.03
#